data_AF-A0A6S6TG44-F1
#
_entry.id   AF-A0A6S6TG44-F1
#
_cell.length_a   1.000
_cell.length_b   1.000
_cell.length_c   1.000
_cell.angle_alpha   90.00
_cell.angle_beta   90.00
_cell.angle_gamma   90.00
#
_symmetry.space_group_name_H-M   'P 1'
#
loop_
_entity.id
_entity.type
_entity.pdbx_description
1 polymer ?
#
loop_
_entity_poly.entity_id
_entity_poly.type
_entity_poly.pdbx_seq_one_letter_code
_entity_poly.pdbx_strand_id
1 'polypeptide(L)'
;MITLSLLSFAEFYFIDSQPELNNKYPDILLIGRDEKVPKNYMFELKWVKQKDDYKKLKQEGLKQIEGYLKLDKVKNIPKLRSFLLLGSKDGV
;
A
#
# COMPACT_ATOMS: atom_id res chain seq x y z
N MET A 1 -9.06 -6.33 -9.34
CA MET A 1 -9.40 -7.39 -8.35
C MET A 1 -8.73 -8.74 -8.60
N ILE A 2 -7.89 -8.94 -9.62
CA ILE A 2 -7.27 -10.27 -9.87
C ILE A 2 -5.97 -10.47 -9.05
N THR A 3 -5.22 -9.40 -8.78
CA THR A 3 -3.91 -9.47 -8.11
C THR A 3 -3.99 -9.77 -6.62
N LEU A 4 -4.97 -9.20 -5.90
CA LEU A 4 -5.14 -9.43 -4.46
C LEU A 4 -5.56 -10.89 -4.18
N SER A 5 -6.46 -11.43 -5.01
CA SER A 5 -6.89 -12.84 -4.94
C SER A 5 -5.74 -13.81 -5.23
N LEU A 6 -4.80 -13.45 -6.09
CA LEU A 6 -3.60 -14.26 -6.32
C LEU A 6 -2.65 -14.21 -5.11
N LEU A 7 -2.47 -13.02 -4.53
CA LEU A 7 -1.66 -12.85 -3.31
C LEU A 7 -2.25 -13.56 -2.09
N SER A 8 -3.58 -13.74 -2.01
CA SER A 8 -4.19 -14.48 -0.90
C SER A 8 -3.86 -15.98 -0.91
N PHE A 9 -3.44 -16.54 -2.05
CA PHE A 9 -2.93 -17.92 -2.12
C PHE A 9 -1.44 -18.02 -1.79
N ALA A 10 -0.70 -16.90 -1.74
CA ALA A 10 0.68 -16.90 -1.31
C ALA A 10 0.74 -17.04 0.21
N GLU A 11 0.97 -18.26 0.69
CA GLU A 11 1.03 -18.59 2.12
C GLU A 11 2.14 -17.83 2.89
N PHE A 12 3.05 -17.14 2.18
CA PHE A 12 4.20 -16.46 2.75
C PHE A 12 3.91 -15.06 3.29
N TYR A 13 2.75 -14.46 2.99
CA TYR A 13 2.38 -13.13 3.49
C TYR A 13 1.03 -13.14 4.23
N PHE A 14 0.94 -12.34 5.30
CA PHE A 14 -0.32 -11.82 5.79
C PHE A 14 -0.71 -10.61 4.95
N ILE A 15 -1.99 -10.55 4.55
CA ILE A 15 -2.58 -9.38 3.90
C ILE A 15 -3.45 -8.70 4.94
N ASP A 16 -3.11 -7.47 5.31
CA ASP A 16 -3.98 -6.61 6.12
C ASP A 16 -4.48 -5.45 5.25
N SER A 17 -5.80 -5.33 5.19
CA SER A 17 -6.53 -4.24 4.54
C SER A 17 -7.74 -3.95 5.42
N GLN A 18 -7.73 -2.85 6.17
CA GLN A 18 -8.85 -2.48 7.06
C GLN A 18 -9.91 -1.68 6.30
N PRO A 19 -11.21 -1.86 6.59
CA PRO A 19 -12.27 -1.03 6.05
C PRO A 19 -12.16 0.42 6.55
N GLU A 20 -12.56 1.36 5.67
CA GLU A 20 -12.34 2.81 5.63
C GLU A 20 -12.84 3.65 6.83
N LEU A 21 -12.98 3.10 8.03
CA LEU A 21 -13.63 3.84 9.12
C LEU A 21 -12.78 4.97 9.71
N ASN A 22 -11.48 5.07 9.37
CA ASN A 22 -10.59 6.10 9.95
C ASN A 22 -9.38 6.56 9.09
N ASN A 23 -9.18 6.11 7.84
CA ASN A 23 -8.00 6.46 7.01
C ASN A 23 -6.63 6.29 7.72
N LYS A 24 -6.53 5.36 8.66
CA LYS A 24 -5.30 5.13 9.45
C LYS A 24 -4.51 3.93 8.97
N TYR A 25 -4.78 3.35 7.80
CA TYR A 25 -4.03 2.19 7.31
C TYR A 25 -3.84 2.28 5.80
N PRO A 26 -2.72 1.72 5.29
CA PRO A 26 -2.49 1.63 3.85
C PRO A 26 -3.50 0.71 3.17
N ASP A 27 -3.71 0.93 1.87
CA ASP A 27 -4.59 0.09 1.06
C ASP A 27 -4.20 -1.39 1.07
N ILE A 28 -2.89 -1.67 1.02
CA ILE A 28 -2.36 -3.03 1.12
C ILE A 28 -1.10 -3.03 1.99
N LEU A 29 -1.10 -3.88 3.02
CA LEU A 29 0.09 -4.23 3.80
C LEU A 29 0.37 -5.73 3.67
N LEU A 30 1.57 -6.07 3.19
CA LEU A 30 2.08 -7.43 3.08
C LEU A 30 3.18 -7.66 4.11
N ILE A 31 2.91 -8.53 5.09
CA ILE A 31 3.86 -8.90 6.14
C ILE A 31 4.26 -10.35 5.99
N GLY A 32 5.56 -10.64 5.87
CA GLY A 32 6.07 -11.99 5.75
C GLY A 32 5.71 -12.86 6.96
N ARG A 33 5.34 -14.12 6.71
CA ARG A 33 5.04 -15.10 7.77
C ARG A 33 6.27 -15.83 8.30
N ASP A 34 7.40 -15.69 7.63
CA ASP A 34 8.69 -16.32 7.95
C ASP A 34 9.81 -15.27 7.79
N GLU A 35 10.83 -15.34 8.64
CA GLU A 35 12.00 -14.44 8.62
C GLU A 35 12.82 -14.52 7.32
N LYS A 36 12.69 -15.61 6.56
CA LYS A 36 13.27 -15.79 5.22
C LYS A 36 12.67 -14.83 4.20
N VAL A 37 11.50 -14.28 4.46
CA VAL A 37 10.89 -13.25 3.61
C VAL A 37 11.77 -11.99 3.65
N PRO A 38 12.35 -11.56 2.53
CA PRO A 38 13.42 -10.57 2.55
C PRO A 38 12.93 -9.16 2.88
N LYS A 39 11.66 -8.85 2.62
CA LYS A 39 11.05 -7.52 2.75
C LYS A 39 9.57 -7.62 3.10
N ASN A 40 9.10 -6.61 3.81
CA ASN A 40 7.67 -6.35 3.96
C ASN A 40 7.27 -5.20 3.03
N TYR A 41 6.01 -5.16 2.62
CA TYR A 41 5.57 -4.20 1.61
C TYR A 41 4.31 -3.46 2.03
N MET A 42 4.29 -2.16 1.77
CA MET A 42 3.13 -1.30 1.94
C MET A 42 2.83 -0.62 0.60
N PHE A 43 1.57 -0.65 0.17
CA PHE A 43 1.12 0.00 -1.05
C PHE A 43 -0.04 0.94 -0.77
N GLU A 44 0.08 2.16 -1.26
CA GLU A 44 -1.03 3.10 -1.44
C GLU A 44 -1.38 3.14 -2.92
N LEU A 45 -2.65 3.02 -3.25
CA LEU A 45 -3.17 2.96 -4.61
C LEU A 45 -3.94 4.24 -4.91
N LYS A 46 -3.60 4.90 -6.03
CA LYS A 46 -4.44 5.98 -6.58
C LYS A 46 -4.73 5.73 -8.04
N TRP A 47 -5.91 6.17 -8.46
CA TRP A 47 -6.33 6.13 -9.86
C TRP A 47 -6.51 7.54 -10.39
N VAL A 48 -5.69 7.91 -11.37
CA VAL A 48 -5.71 9.22 -12.03
C VAL A 48 -6.86 9.24 -13.05
N LYS A 49 -7.81 10.15 -12.88
CA LYS A 49 -8.87 10.42 -13.86
C LYS A 49 -8.45 11.58 -14.76
N GLN A 50 -9.07 11.70 -15.94
CA GLN A 50 -8.71 12.74 -16.95
C GLN A 50 -8.73 14.18 -16.41
N LYS A 51 -9.55 14.47 -15.41
CA LYS A 51 -9.68 15.79 -14.79
C LYS A 51 -8.82 16.01 -13.56
N ASP A 52 -8.08 14.99 -13.12
CA ASP A 52 -7.29 15.05 -11.90
C ASP A 52 -5.93 15.68 -12.18
N ASP A 53 -5.45 16.49 -11.24
CA ASP A 53 -4.05 16.94 -11.24
C ASP A 53 -3.16 15.82 -10.72
N TYR A 54 -2.41 15.19 -11.63
CA TYR A 54 -1.47 14.13 -11.31
C TYR A 54 -0.47 14.52 -10.20
N LYS A 55 0.08 15.75 -10.23
CA LYS A 55 1.09 16.16 -9.26
C LYS A 55 0.48 16.29 -7.87
N LYS A 56 -0.73 16.85 -7.79
CA LYS A 56 -1.47 16.95 -6.54
C LYS A 56 -1.80 15.57 -5.97
N LEU A 57 -2.35 14.68 -6.80
CA LEU A 57 -2.70 13.32 -6.39
C LEU A 57 -1.48 12.53 -5.89
N LYS A 58 -0.34 12.68 -6.58
CA LYS A 58 0.93 12.09 -6.17
C LYS A 58 1.39 12.60 -4.80
N GLN A 59 1.33 13.93 -4.58
CA GLN A 59 1.72 14.51 -3.30
C GLN A 59 0.80 14.07 -2.16
N GLU A 60 -0.51 13.98 -2.40
CA GLU A 60 -1.47 13.47 -1.42
C GLU A 60 -1.18 12.02 -1.04
N GLY A 61 -0.94 11.15 -2.03
CA GLY A 61 -0.56 9.75 -1.77
C GLY A 61 0.75 9.61 -0.99
N LEU A 62 1.76 10.44 -1.29
CA LEU A 62 3.02 10.45 -0.51
C LEU A 62 2.79 10.90 0.94
N LYS A 63 1.95 11.92 1.18
CA LYS A 63 1.59 12.34 2.55
C LYS A 63 0.86 11.25 3.33
N GLN A 64 0.01 10.47 2.67
CA GLN A 64 -0.65 9.33 3.30
C GLN A 64 0.36 8.26 3.72
N ILE A 65 1.28 7.88 2.83
CA ILE A 65 2.38 6.96 3.16
C ILE A 65 3.19 7.45 4.36
N GLU A 66 3.58 8.73 4.37
CA GLU A 66 4.30 9.34 5.51
C GLU A 66 3.49 9.29 6.81
N GLY A 67 2.17 9.47 6.72
CA GLY A 67 1.26 9.30 7.85
C GLY A 67 1.24 7.87 8.38
N TYR A 68 1.13 6.89 7.49
CA TYR A 68 1.10 5.48 7.88
C TYR A 68 2.40 5.03 8.53
N LEU A 69 3.55 5.47 8.03
CA LEU A 69 4.87 5.14 8.60
C LEU A 69 5.04 5.59 10.05
N LYS A 70 4.23 6.54 10.54
CA LYS A 70 4.25 7.02 11.93
C LYS A 70 3.38 6.20 12.88
N LEU A 71 2.53 5.32 12.36
CA LEU A 71 1.62 4.51 13.18
C LEU A 71 2.38 3.44 13.96
N ASP A 72 1.98 3.19 15.20
CA ASP A 72 2.65 2.22 16.08
C ASP A 72 2.73 0.81 15.48
N LYS A 73 1.69 0.41 14.74
CA LYS A 73 1.64 -0.90 14.07
C LYS A 73 2.56 -1.00 12.84
N VAL A 74 2.93 0.13 12.23
CA VAL A 74 3.70 0.17 10.97
C VAL A 74 5.16 0.52 11.22
N LYS A 75 5.43 1.48 12.10
CA LYS A 75 6.78 2.02 12.36
C LYS A 75 7.81 0.97 12.78
N ASN A 76 7.35 -0.13 13.37
CA ASN A 76 8.18 -1.21 13.89
C ASN A 76 8.31 -2.40 12.92
N ILE A 77 7.70 -2.36 11.73
CA ILE A 77 7.79 -3.46 10.76
C ILE A 77 9.19 -3.47 10.14
N PRO A 78 9.98 -4.54 10.34
CA PRO A 78 11.35 -4.58 9.87
C PRO A 78 11.39 -4.65 8.33
N LYS A 79 12.41 -4.03 7.73
CA LYS A 79 12.67 -4.10 6.28
C LYS A 79 11.47 -3.69 5.41
N LEU A 80 10.55 -2.86 5.93
CA LEU A 80 9.37 -2.38 5.21
C LEU A 80 9.76 -1.52 4.01
N ARG A 81 9.10 -1.74 2.88
CA ARG A 81 9.21 -0.95 1.65
C ARG A 81 7.84 -0.40 1.30
N SER A 82 7.77 0.90 1.05
CA SER A 82 6.51 1.60 0.83
C SER A 82 6.46 2.15 -0.58
N PHE A 83 5.31 1.98 -1.24
CA PHE A 83 5.13 2.36 -2.63
C PHE A 83 3.81 3.08 -2.83
N LEU A 84 3.84 4.14 -3.63
CA LEU A 84 2.64 4.75 -4.20
C LEU A 84 2.48 4.20 -5.62
N LEU A 85 1.40 3.47 -5.86
CA LEU A 85 1.05 2.95 -7.17
C LEU A 85 -0.03 3.84 -7.79
N LEU A 86 0.33 4.51 -8.89
CA LEU A 86 -0.56 5.37 -9.64
C LEU A 86 -1.00 4.62 -10.90
N GLY A 87 -2.29 4.38 -11.05
CA GLY A 87 -2.88 3.87 -12.29
C GLY A 87 -3.57 4.98 -13.07
N SER A 88 -3.68 4.83 -14.39
CA SER A 88 -4.44 5.71 -15.28
C SER A 88 -5.09 4.87 -16.38
N LYS A 89 -6.13 5.43 -17.03
CA LYS A 89 -6.79 4.77 -18.17
C LYS A 89 -5.86 4.67 -19.39
N ASP A 90 -4.96 5.63 -19.55
CA ASP A 90 -4.10 5.76 -20.73
C ASP A 90 -2.79 4.97 -20.60
N GLY A 91 -2.61 4.22 -19.51
CA GLY A 91 -1.29 3.73 -19.11
C GLY A 91 -0.45 4.87 -18.52
N VAL A 92 0.49 4.51 -17.64
CA VAL A 92 1.45 5.46 -17.06
C VAL A 92 2.61 5.66 -18.04
#